data_AF-A0A7K4HCB6-F1
#
_entry.id   AF-A0A7K4HCB6-F1
#
_cell.length_a   1.000
_cell.length_b   1.000
_cell.length_c   1.000
_cell.angle_alpha   90.00
_cell.angle_beta   90.00
_cell.angle_gamma   90.00
#
_symmetry.space_group_name_H-M   'P 1'
#
loop_
_entity.id
_entity.type
_entity.pdbx_description
1 polymer ?
#
loop_
_entity_poly.entity_id
_entity_poly.type
_entity_poly.pdbx_seq_one_letter_code
_entity_poly.pdbx_strand_id
1 'polypeptide(L)'
;MNKVKWKNICEDRDKRPEVQEYKNWKELPPIPISFPIKGSIGTTGDWRTFKPVLDRDTCTKCGICWMYCPEGTIIRNEEGEFEVDYVYCKGCGICAKECPTKSIEMIRESEV
;
A
#
# COMPACT_ATOMS: atom_id res chain seq x y z
N MET A 1 -16.90 11.79 -8.57
CA MET A 1 -15.74 11.24 -7.84
C MET A 1 -14.66 12.31 -7.78
N ASN A 2 -14.25 12.77 -6.59
CA ASN A 2 -13.29 13.86 -6.44
C ASN A 2 -11.86 13.39 -6.74
N LYS A 3 -11.47 13.38 -8.03
CA LYS A 3 -10.17 12.86 -8.49
C LYS A 3 -8.97 13.59 -7.89
N VAL A 4 -9.11 14.88 -7.55
CA VAL A 4 -8.02 15.71 -7.00
C VAL A 4 -7.69 15.28 -5.58
N LYS A 5 -8.70 15.08 -4.73
CA LYS A 5 -8.51 14.59 -3.36
C LYS A 5 -7.80 13.24 -3.32
N TRP A 6 -8.17 12.34 -4.24
CA TRP A 6 -7.56 11.02 -4.38
C TRP A 6 -6.14 11.05 -4.90
N LYS A 7 -5.85 11.96 -5.84
CA LYS A 7 -4.48 12.14 -6.35
C LYS A 7 -3.53 12.44 -5.19
N ASN A 8 -3.90 13.39 -4.32
CA ASN A 8 -3.02 13.79 -3.20
C ASN A 8 -2.82 12.67 -2.15
N ILE A 9 -3.86 11.91 -1.79
CA ILE A 9 -3.78 10.85 -0.77
C ILE A 9 -2.93 9.65 -1.23
N CYS A 10 -3.02 9.32 -2.52
CA CYS A 10 -2.30 8.19 -3.13
C CYS A 10 -0.89 8.56 -3.60
N GLU A 11 -0.63 9.84 -3.92
CA GLU A 11 0.65 10.31 -4.45
C GLU A 11 1.76 10.30 -3.40
N ASP A 12 1.47 10.75 -2.18
CA ASP A 12 2.48 10.85 -1.13
C ASP A 12 1.84 10.68 0.25
N ARG A 13 2.49 9.88 1.10
CA ARG A 13 2.09 9.67 2.49
C ARG A 13 2.09 10.98 3.29
N ASP A 14 3.07 11.84 3.06
CA ASP A 14 3.26 13.08 3.80
C ASP A 14 2.26 14.17 3.36
N LYS A 15 1.58 13.96 2.23
CA LYS A 15 0.46 14.79 1.74
C LYS A 15 -0.91 14.32 2.26
N ARG A 16 -0.98 13.21 3.00
CA ARG A 16 -2.26 12.68 3.53
C ARG A 16 -2.78 13.59 4.66
N PRO A 17 -4.10 13.82 4.73
CA PRO A 17 -4.68 14.53 5.87
C PRO A 17 -4.55 13.68 7.13
N GLU A 18 -4.45 14.35 8.28
CA GLU A 18 -4.41 13.70 9.60
C GLU A 18 -5.67 12.85 9.86
N VAL A 19 -6.82 13.31 9.37
CA VAL A 19 -8.08 12.56 9.38
C VAL A 19 -8.64 12.48 7.96
N GLN A 20 -8.92 11.27 7.49
CA GLN A 20 -9.56 11.04 6.19
C GLN A 20 -11.08 11.17 6.32
N GLU A 21 -11.58 12.38 6.13
CA GLU A 21 -13.03 12.65 6.18
C GLU A 21 -13.70 12.36 4.82
N TYR A 22 -14.86 11.71 4.82
CA TYR A 22 -15.67 11.50 3.61
C TYR A 22 -17.10 11.92 3.90
N LYS A 23 -17.68 12.78 3.06
CA LYS A 23 -19.06 13.24 3.27
C LYS A 23 -20.11 12.20 2.87
N ASN A 24 -19.76 11.35 1.90
CA ASN A 24 -20.64 10.30 1.37
C ASN A 24 -19.82 9.25 0.61
N TRP A 25 -20.47 8.13 0.27
CA TRP A 25 -19.82 7.00 -0.41
C TRP A 25 -19.22 7.34 -1.79
N LYS A 26 -19.69 8.40 -2.48
CA LYS A 26 -19.13 8.84 -3.78
C LYS A 26 -17.79 9.55 -3.64
N GLU A 27 -17.45 9.95 -2.42
CA GLU A 27 -16.14 10.50 -2.10
C GLU A 27 -15.12 9.42 -1.79
N LEU A 28 -15.52 8.20 -1.39
CA LEU A 28 -14.64 7.08 -1.03
C LEU A 28 -13.75 6.63 -2.20
N PRO A 29 -12.56 6.06 -1.90
CA PRO A 29 -11.72 5.49 -2.93
C PRO A 29 -12.34 4.17 -3.36
N PRO A 30 -12.05 3.70 -4.59
CA PRO A 30 -12.46 2.37 -4.99
C PRO A 30 -11.89 1.31 -4.03
N ILE A 31 -10.61 1.43 -3.68
CA ILE A 31 -9.86 0.60 -2.72
C ILE A 31 -8.48 1.24 -2.47
N PRO A 32 -7.88 1.02 -1.28
CA PRO A 32 -8.53 0.64 -0.02
C PRO A 32 -9.31 1.81 0.59
N ILE A 33 -10.36 1.52 1.37
CA ILE A 33 -11.28 2.52 1.94
C ILE A 33 -10.57 3.57 2.80
N SER A 34 -9.47 3.19 3.46
CA SER A 34 -8.64 4.06 4.28
C SER A 34 -7.16 3.80 4.04
N PHE A 35 -6.39 4.88 3.96
CA PHE A 35 -4.93 4.82 3.96
C PHE A 35 -4.36 4.92 5.39
N PRO A 36 -3.15 4.43 5.64
CA PRO A 36 -2.56 4.46 6.97
C PRO A 36 -2.09 5.88 7.30
N ILE A 37 -2.31 6.25 8.56
CA ILE A 37 -1.90 7.51 9.21
C ILE A 37 -1.18 7.19 10.52
N LYS A 38 -0.50 8.18 11.10
CA LYS A 38 0.20 8.00 12.38
C LYS A 38 -0.83 7.80 13.50
N GLY A 39 -0.87 6.59 14.06
CA GLY A 39 -1.78 6.26 15.16
C GLY A 39 -1.22 6.63 16.54
N SER A 40 -1.94 6.24 17.59
CA SER A 40 -1.53 6.46 18.99
C SER A 40 -0.20 5.79 19.35
N ILE A 41 0.09 4.65 18.72
CA ILE A 41 1.36 3.91 18.87
C ILE A 41 2.38 4.24 17.78
N GLY A 42 2.14 5.31 17.00
CA GLY A 42 3.01 5.72 15.92
C GLY A 42 2.77 4.99 14.61
N THR A 43 3.86 4.61 13.95
CA THR A 43 3.90 3.93 12.65
C THR A 43 3.83 2.41 12.83
N THR A 44 3.30 1.68 11.85
CA THR A 44 3.05 0.23 11.97
C THR A 44 4.10 -0.65 11.30
N GLY A 45 5.14 -0.05 10.72
CA GLY A 45 6.20 -0.76 10.02
C GLY A 45 6.99 -1.73 10.92
N ASP A 46 7.16 -1.37 12.20
CA ASP A 46 7.93 -2.18 13.16
C ASP A 46 7.23 -3.50 13.54
N TRP A 47 6.01 -3.74 13.08
CA TRP A 47 5.26 -4.96 13.39
C TRP A 47 5.70 -6.16 12.52
N ARG A 48 6.51 -5.92 11.49
CA ARG A 48 6.92 -6.95 10.54
C ARG A 48 7.86 -7.97 11.18
N THR A 49 7.56 -9.24 10.92
CA THR A 49 8.57 -10.31 10.99
C THR A 49 9.15 -10.60 9.60
N PHE A 50 8.35 -10.42 8.56
CA PHE A 50 8.73 -10.59 7.15
C PHE A 50 8.28 -9.35 6.36
N LYS A 51 9.00 -9.00 5.29
CA LYS A 51 8.61 -7.96 4.35
C LYS A 51 8.47 -8.47 2.93
N PRO A 52 7.49 -7.96 2.16
CA PRO A 52 7.37 -8.28 0.75
C PRO A 52 8.45 -7.55 -0.05
N VAL A 53 9.21 -8.28 -0.86
CA VAL A 53 10.18 -7.74 -1.82
C VAL A 53 9.67 -8.04 -3.23
N LEU A 54 9.50 -6.98 -4.03
CA LEU A 54 9.00 -7.08 -5.40
C LEU A 54 10.15 -7.32 -6.37
N ASP A 55 10.07 -8.41 -7.12
CA ASP A 55 10.86 -8.63 -8.32
C ASP A 55 10.22 -7.87 -9.49
N ARG A 56 10.93 -6.84 -9.97
CA ARG A 56 10.45 -5.97 -11.05
C ARG A 56 10.52 -6.64 -12.42
N ASP A 57 11.39 -7.63 -12.61
CA ASP A 57 11.61 -8.26 -13.91
C ASP A 57 10.46 -9.21 -14.28
N THR A 58 9.87 -9.88 -13.28
CA THR A 58 8.73 -10.78 -13.49
C THR A 58 7.36 -10.09 -13.30
N CYS A 59 7.34 -8.85 -12.82
CA CYS A 59 6.11 -8.13 -12.54
C CYS A 59 5.38 -7.69 -13.81
N THR A 60 4.13 -8.14 -13.99
CA THR A 60 3.27 -7.74 -15.13
C THR A 60 2.52 -6.42 -14.91
N LYS A 61 2.78 -5.72 -13.80
CA LYS A 61 2.11 -4.48 -13.39
C LYS A 61 0.57 -4.59 -13.32
N CYS A 62 0.03 -5.79 -13.05
CA CYS A 62 -1.41 -6.05 -13.02
C CYS A 62 -2.20 -5.33 -11.89
N GLY A 63 -1.51 -4.88 -10.84
CA GLY A 63 -2.12 -4.13 -9.73
C GLY A 63 -2.91 -4.96 -8.72
N ILE A 64 -2.93 -6.29 -8.81
CA ILE A 64 -3.66 -7.13 -7.84
C ILE A 64 -3.12 -6.93 -6.41
N CYS A 65 -1.79 -6.89 -6.23
CA CYS A 65 -1.18 -6.61 -4.93
C CYS A 65 -1.61 -5.26 -4.35
N TRP A 66 -1.79 -4.25 -5.21
CA TRP A 66 -2.28 -2.92 -4.85
C TRP A 66 -3.74 -2.96 -4.39
N MET A 67 -4.58 -3.69 -5.12
CA MET A 67 -6.01 -3.83 -4.81
C MET A 67 -6.28 -4.60 -3.51
N TYR A 68 -5.49 -5.64 -3.25
CA TYR A 68 -5.70 -6.54 -2.11
C TYR A 68 -4.98 -6.10 -0.83
N CYS A 69 -4.14 -5.06 -0.88
CA CYS A 69 -3.45 -4.59 0.32
C CYS A 69 -4.46 -3.97 1.30
N PRO A 70 -4.72 -4.59 2.47
CA PRO A 70 -5.70 -4.06 3.41
C PRO A 70 -5.24 -2.75 4.06
N GLU A 71 -3.92 -2.52 4.09
CA GLU A 71 -3.30 -1.33 4.66
C GLU A 71 -3.01 -0.25 3.61
N GLY A 72 -3.24 -0.47 2.31
CA GLY A 72 -2.93 0.53 1.28
C GLY A 72 -1.46 0.95 1.21
N THR A 73 -0.55 0.05 1.57
CA THR A 73 0.91 0.32 1.58
C THR A 73 1.59 -0.06 0.28
N ILE A 74 0.87 -0.66 -0.67
CA ILE A 74 1.37 -0.79 -2.04
C ILE A 74 1.03 0.52 -2.74
N ILE A 75 2.03 1.24 -3.24
CA ILE A 75 1.89 2.51 -3.93
C ILE A 75 2.12 2.26 -5.41
N ARG A 76 1.24 2.80 -6.25
CA ARG A 76 1.41 2.80 -7.71
C ARG A 76 1.92 4.17 -8.14
N ASN A 77 3.13 4.25 -8.69
CA ASN A 77 3.69 5.51 -9.17
C ASN A 77 3.08 5.93 -10.52
N GLU A 78 3.45 7.11 -11.03
CA GLU A 78 2.94 7.65 -12.29
C GLU A 78 3.33 6.80 -13.53
N GLU A 79 4.44 6.07 -13.44
CA GLU A 79 4.93 5.13 -14.46
C GLU A 79 4.24 3.76 -14.40
N GLY A 80 3.34 3.58 -13.43
CA GLY A 80 2.60 2.35 -13.20
C GLY A 80 3.42 1.24 -12.52
N GLU A 81 4.58 1.57 -11.96
CA GLU A 81 5.36 0.67 -11.11
C GLU A 81 4.79 0.64 -9.70
N PHE A 82 5.15 -0.42 -8.96
CA PHE A 82 4.68 -0.64 -7.60
C PHE A 82 5.81 -0.57 -6.59
N GLU A 83 5.57 0.14 -5.51
CA GLU A 83 6.50 0.26 -4.38
C GLU A 83 5.76 -0.03 -3.07
N VAL A 84 6.51 -0.42 -2.03
CA VAL A 84 5.94 -0.74 -0.73
C VAL A 84 6.32 0.36 0.26
N ASP A 85 5.31 0.99 0.86
CA ASP A 85 5.49 1.86 2.02
C ASP A 85 5.79 1.02 3.27
N TYR A 86 7.07 0.76 3.51
CA TYR A 86 7.54 0.02 4.68
C TYR A 86 7.36 0.80 5.99
N VAL A 87 6.94 2.07 5.99
CA VAL A 87 6.65 2.78 7.24
C VAL A 87 5.36 2.27 7.87
N TYR A 88 4.40 1.80 7.06
CA TYR A 88 3.15 1.25 7.56
C TYR A 88 2.92 -0.22 7.20
N CYS A 89 3.68 -0.80 6.26
CA CYS A 89 3.52 -2.20 5.88
C CYS A 89 3.71 -3.12 7.09
N LYS A 90 2.69 -3.92 7.41
CA LYS A 90 2.72 -4.89 8.53
C LYS A 90 3.28 -6.26 8.14
N GLY A 91 3.64 -6.46 6.87
CA GLY A 91 4.23 -7.73 6.43
C GLY A 91 3.26 -8.91 6.39
N CYS A 92 1.96 -8.66 6.19
CA CYS A 92 0.91 -9.68 6.25
C CYS A 92 0.96 -10.74 5.13
N GLY A 93 1.73 -10.52 4.06
CA GLY A 93 1.94 -11.48 2.97
C GLY A 93 0.78 -11.63 1.98
N ILE A 94 -0.33 -10.90 2.14
CA ILE A 94 -1.48 -10.98 1.20
C ILE A 94 -1.05 -10.59 -0.22
N CYS A 95 -0.24 -9.54 -0.39
CA CYS A 95 0.26 -9.13 -1.70
C CYS A 95 1.06 -10.23 -2.40
N ALA A 96 1.88 -10.98 -1.66
CA ALA A 96 2.63 -12.13 -2.19
C ALA A 96 1.70 -13.30 -2.54
N LYS A 97 0.72 -13.59 -1.68
CA LYS A 97 -0.27 -14.66 -1.90
C LYS A 97 -1.12 -14.44 -3.15
N GLU A 98 -1.57 -13.20 -3.37
CA GLU A 98 -2.46 -12.84 -4.47
C GLU A 98 -1.71 -12.52 -5.78
N CYS A 99 -0.38 -12.45 -5.76
CA CYS A 99 0.41 -12.17 -6.95
C CYS A 99 0.34 -13.37 -7.94
N PRO A 100 -0.30 -13.21 -9.13
CA PRO A 100 -0.48 -14.34 -10.06
C PRO A 100 0.85 -14.80 -10.67
N THR A 101 1.82 -13.91 -10.83
CA THR A 101 3.16 -14.19 -11.35
C THR A 101 4.17 -14.56 -10.27
N LYS A 102 3.76 -14.56 -8.98
CA LYS A 102 4.63 -14.80 -7.83
C LYS A 102 5.86 -13.87 -7.77
N SER A 103 5.72 -12.65 -8.29
CA SER A 103 6.78 -11.63 -8.33
C SER A 103 7.05 -10.95 -6.99
N ILE A 104 6.46 -11.43 -5.89
CA ILE A 104 6.65 -10.85 -4.55
C ILE A 104 7.07 -11.97 -3.61
N GLU A 105 8.26 -11.85 -3.06
CA GLU A 105 8.82 -12.78 -2.08
C GLU A 105 8.69 -12.19 -0.67
N MET A 106 8.39 -13.03 0.32
CA MET A 106 8.37 -12.62 1.73
C MET A 106 9.71 -12.97 2.38
N ILE A 107 10.55 -11.96 2.61
CA ILE A 107 11.88 -12.12 3.21
C ILE A 107 11.82 -11.74 4.67
N ARG A 108 12.57 -12.43 5.54
CA ARG A 108 12.62 -12.10 6.97
C ARG A 108 13.19 -10.69 7.16
N GLU A 109 12.56 -9.87 7.99
CA GLU A 109 12.95 -8.46 8.18
C GLU A 109 14.42 -8.32 8.60
N SER A 110 14.93 -9.26 9.41
CA SER A 110 16.31 -9.26 9.90
C SER A 110 17.36 -9.64 8.85
N GLU A 111 16.95 -10.13 7.67
CA GLU A 111 17.85 -10.63 6.62
C GLU A 111 18.08 -9.62 5.50
N VAL A 112 17.52 -8.41 5.61
CA VAL A 112 17.58 -7.37 4.57
C VAL A 112 18.23 -6.09 5.06
#